data_AF-A0A2G9P0K2-F1
#
_entry.id   AF-A0A2G9P0K2-F1
#
_cell.length_a   1.000
_cell.length_b   1.000
_cell.length_c   1.000
_cell.angle_alpha   90.00
_cell.angle_beta   90.00
_cell.angle_gamma   90.00
#
_symmetry.space_group_name_H-M   'P 1'
#
loop_
_entity.id
_entity.type
_entity.pdbx_description
1 polymer ?
#
loop_
_entity_poly.entity_id
_entity_poly.type
_entity_poly.pdbx_seq_one_letter_code
_entity_poly.pdbx_strand_id
1 'polypeptide(L)'
;VIPYMGYAKQDKEFLRGEIVTISVIAKLFKAAGATRLVVVDFHSSEALNFFKIPVKNISSVFLLAQYFKHLKLKDPLVVSPDMYWKYKAEEFAK
;
A
#
# COMPACT_ATOMS: atom_id res chain seq x y z
N VAL A 1 13.88 -4.89 0.05
CA VAL A 1 12.73 -4.79 0.97
C VAL A 1 12.46 -3.31 1.17
N ILE A 2 11.22 -2.86 1.04
CA ILE A 2 10.85 -1.43 1.03
C ILE A 2 9.65 -1.26 1.97
N PRO A 3 9.86 -0.94 3.27
CA PRO A 3 8.77 -0.83 4.23
C PRO A 3 7.75 0.23 3.86
N TYR A 4 8.20 1.35 3.28
CA TYR A 4 7.34 2.41 2.78
C TYR A 4 7.76 2.75 1.35
N MET A 5 6.86 2.53 0.38
CA MET A 5 7.13 2.87 -1.01
C MET A 5 6.80 4.35 -1.26
N GLY A 6 7.84 5.18 -1.33
CA GLY A 6 7.72 6.54 -1.83
C GLY A 6 7.13 6.58 -3.23
N TYR A 7 6.41 7.66 -3.56
CA TYR A 7 5.72 7.85 -4.84
C TYR A 7 4.59 6.86 -5.16
N ALA A 8 4.23 5.93 -4.26
CA ALA A 8 3.15 4.98 -4.51
C ALA A 8 1.77 5.63 -4.73
N LYS A 9 1.59 6.89 -4.29
CA LYS A 9 0.37 7.69 -4.56
C LYS A 9 0.36 8.36 -5.93
N GLN A 10 1.50 8.50 -6.60
CA GLN A 10 1.59 9.09 -7.93
C GLN A 10 1.57 7.98 -8.99
N ASP A 11 0.45 7.24 -8.99
CA ASP A 11 0.22 6.01 -9.75
C ASP A 11 -0.66 6.17 -11.00
N LYS A 12 -1.14 7.39 -11.22
CA LYS A 12 -1.83 7.83 -12.42
C LYS A 12 -1.54 9.31 -12.68
N GLU A 13 -2.00 9.79 -13.82
CA GLU A 13 -2.04 11.20 -14.15
C GLU A 13 -3.26 11.83 -13.43
N PHE A 14 -3.05 12.63 -12.39
CA PHE A 14 -4.15 13.31 -11.68
C PHE A 14 -4.47 14.64 -12.36
N LEU A 15 -3.44 15.36 -12.79
CA LEU A 15 -3.54 16.54 -13.63
C LEU A 15 -2.89 16.27 -14.99
N ARG A 16 -3.42 16.91 -16.03
CA ARG A 16 -2.94 16.72 -17.39
C ARG A 16 -1.44 17.04 -17.50
N GLY A 17 -0.67 16.09 -18.04
CA GLY A 17 0.77 16.17 -18.21
C GLY A 17 1.60 15.67 -17.02
N GLU A 18 0.97 15.25 -15.92
CA GLU A 18 1.69 14.68 -14.79
C GLU A 18 2.33 13.34 -15.13
N ILE A 19 3.51 13.11 -14.55
CA ILE A 19 4.22 11.85 -14.70
C ILE A 19 3.63 10.83 -13.72
N VAL A 20 3.41 9.60 -14.19
CA VAL A 20 3.15 8.45 -13.33
C VAL A 20 4.46 8.00 -12.68
N THR A 21 4.91 8.70 -11.64
CA THR A 21 6.26 8.55 -11.06
C THR A 21 6.54 7.14 -10.58
N ILE A 22 5.54 6.44 -10.01
CA ILE A 22 5.75 5.05 -9.55
C ILE A 22 6.13 4.11 -10.71
N SER A 23 5.67 4.40 -11.94
CA SER A 23 6.05 3.61 -13.12
C SER A 23 7.52 3.79 -13.50
N VAL A 24 8.08 4.99 -13.28
CA VAL A 24 9.50 5.28 -13.47
C VAL A 24 10.32 4.57 -12.41
N ILE A 25 9.92 4.67 -11.14
CA ILE A 25 10.55 3.97 -10.01
C ILE A 25 10.59 2.45 -10.25
N ALA A 26 9.49 1.86 -10.74
CA ALA A 26 9.42 0.44 -11.07
C ALA A 26 10.45 0.02 -12.15
N LYS A 27 10.63 0.86 -13.19
CA LYS A 27 11.66 0.65 -14.22
C LYS A 27 13.07 0.78 -13.65
N LEU A 28 13.31 1.76 -12.78
CA LEU A 28 14.61 1.96 -12.14
C LEU A 28 15.01 0.77 -11.26
N PHE A 29 14.09 0.22 -10.47
CA PHE A 29 14.40 -0.99 -9.68
C PHE A 29 14.83 -2.16 -10.55
N LYS A 30 14.12 -2.40 -11.67
CA LYS A 30 14.51 -3.46 -12.61
C LYS A 30 15.85 -3.16 -13.27
N ALA A 31 16.09 -1.93 -13.71
CA ALA A 31 17.34 -1.51 -14.34
C ALA A 31 18.54 -1.63 -13.40
N ALA A 32 18.34 -1.36 -12.11
CA ALA A 32 19.33 -1.54 -11.05
C ALA A 32 19.58 -3.02 -10.69
N GLY A 33 18.87 -3.98 -11.30
CA GLY A 33 19.06 -5.41 -11.08
C GLY A 33 18.26 -6.00 -9.91
N ALA A 34 17.25 -5.31 -9.40
CA ALA A 34 16.38 -5.89 -8.38
C ALA A 34 15.61 -7.10 -8.96
N THR A 35 15.66 -8.24 -8.25
CA THR A 35 15.05 -9.50 -8.70
C THR A 35 13.67 -9.75 -8.09
N ARG A 36 13.40 -9.20 -6.90
CA ARG A 36 12.09 -9.20 -6.25
C ARG A 36 11.96 -8.02 -5.30
N LEU A 37 10.72 -7.62 -5.00
CA LEU A 37 10.41 -6.63 -3.98
C LEU A 37 9.47 -7.20 -2.91
N VAL A 38 9.61 -6.69 -1.70
CA VAL A 38 8.66 -6.89 -0.60
C VAL A 38 8.32 -5.50 -0.09
N VAL A 39 7.03 -5.18 -0.05
CA VAL A 39 6.48 -3.87 0.31
C VAL A 39 5.38 -4.03 1.35
N VAL A 40 5.16 -3.03 2.18
CA VAL A 40 4.08 -3.03 3.19
C VAL A 40 3.00 -2.05 2.74
N ASP A 41 1.74 -2.49 2.80
CA ASP A 41 0.56 -1.66 2.56
C ASP A 41 0.66 -0.74 1.35
N PHE A 42 1.02 -1.32 0.19
CA PHE A 42 1.12 -0.57 -1.05
C PHE A 42 -0.18 0.18 -1.34
N HIS A 43 -0.06 1.42 -1.82
CA HIS A 43 -1.19 2.35 -1.93
C HIS A 43 -2.30 1.84 -2.85
N SER A 44 -1.91 1.28 -4.00
CA SER A 44 -2.80 0.86 -5.09
C SER A 44 -2.37 -0.51 -5.60
N SER A 45 -3.29 -1.47 -5.61
CA SER A 45 -3.05 -2.82 -6.15
C SER A 45 -2.70 -2.78 -7.64
N GLU A 46 -3.33 -1.87 -8.37
CA GLU A 46 -3.21 -1.69 -9.80
C GLU A 46 -1.81 -1.19 -10.18
N ALA A 47 -1.26 -0.30 -9.37
CA ALA A 47 0.08 0.25 -9.54
C ALA A 47 1.19 -0.81 -9.41
N LEU A 48 0.93 -1.94 -8.75
CA LEU A 48 1.88 -3.06 -8.70
C LEU A 48 2.17 -3.63 -10.10
N ASN A 49 1.27 -3.44 -11.07
CA ASN A 49 1.45 -3.91 -12.46
C ASN A 49 2.56 -3.19 -13.23
N PHE A 50 3.02 -2.03 -12.73
CA PHE A 50 4.18 -1.34 -13.29
C PHE A 50 5.49 -2.11 -13.03
N PHE A 51 5.55 -2.91 -11.97
CA PHE A 51 6.73 -3.68 -11.61
C PHE A 51 6.82 -4.95 -12.46
N LYS A 52 7.86 -5.04 -13.29
CA LYS A 52 8.13 -6.22 -14.15
C LYS A 52 9.05 -7.24 -13.46
N ILE A 53 8.97 -7.29 -12.13
CA ILE A 53 9.65 -8.21 -11.23
C ILE A 53 8.65 -8.60 -10.13
N PRO A 54 8.74 -9.80 -9.52
CA PRO A 54 7.82 -10.21 -8.46
C PRO A 54 7.79 -9.21 -7.29
N VAL A 55 6.58 -8.78 -6.90
CA VAL A 55 6.36 -7.92 -5.74
C VAL A 55 5.43 -8.61 -4.76
N LYS A 56 5.89 -8.79 -3.51
CA LYS A 56 5.04 -9.23 -2.40
C LYS A 56 4.57 -8.01 -1.62
N ASN A 57 3.28 -7.68 -1.71
CA ASN A 57 2.64 -6.70 -0.85
C ASN A 57 2.16 -7.40 0.42
N ILE A 58 2.61 -6.96 1.59
CA ILE A 58 2.17 -7.48 2.89
C ILE A 58 1.28 -6.46 3.59
N SER A 59 0.17 -6.93 4.18
CA SER A 59 -0.74 -6.09 4.96
C SER A 59 -0.27 -6.01 6.41
N SER A 60 -0.29 -4.81 7.00
CA SER A 60 -0.06 -4.60 8.44
C SER A 60 -1.35 -4.64 9.26
N VAL A 61 -2.53 -4.69 8.62
CA VAL A 61 -3.81 -4.42 9.28
C VAL A 61 -4.11 -5.39 10.43
N PHE A 62 -3.74 -6.67 10.29
CA PHE A 62 -3.91 -7.67 11.34
C PHE A 62 -3.09 -7.34 12.58
N LEU A 63 -1.83 -6.91 12.40
CA LEU A 63 -0.95 -6.56 13.52
C LEU A 63 -1.48 -5.32 14.26
N LEU A 64 -1.98 -4.34 13.51
CA LEU A 64 -2.61 -3.15 14.10
C LEU A 64 -3.90 -3.52 14.84
N ALA A 65 -4.78 -4.34 14.25
CA ALA A 65 -6.01 -4.78 14.90
C ALA A 65 -5.74 -5.56 16.20
N GLN A 66 -4.76 -6.47 16.20
CA GLN A 66 -4.33 -7.19 17.40
C GLN A 66 -3.87 -6.23 18.52
N TYR A 67 -3.08 -5.21 18.18
CA TYR A 67 -2.66 -4.20 19.15
C TYR A 67 -3.85 -3.51 19.82
N PHE A 68 -4.86 -3.09 19.05
CA PHE A 68 -6.06 -2.46 19.61
C PHE A 68 -6.94 -3.42 20.41
N LYS A 69 -7.02 -4.72 20.03
CA LYS A 69 -7.69 -5.75 20.84
C LYS A 69 -7.06 -5.89 22.23
N HIS A 70 -5.75 -5.74 22.35
CA HIS A 70 -5.05 -5.77 23.65
C HIS A 70 -5.38 -4.59 24.56
N LEU A 71 -5.86 -3.47 24.01
CA LEU A 71 -6.23 -2.28 24.80
C LEU A 71 -7.58 -2.44 25.54
N LYS A 72 -8.36 -3.50 25.25
CA LYS A 72 -9.66 -3.78 25.89
C LYS A 72 -10.62 -2.57 25.89
N LEU A 73 -10.71 -1.89 24.75
CA LEU A 73 -11.62 -0.76 24.57
C LEU A 73 -13.07 -1.20 24.75
N LYS A 74 -13.89 -0.36 25.38
CA LYS A 74 -15.33 -0.57 25.51
C LYS A 74 -16.05 -0.03 24.27
N ASP A 75 -16.80 -0.88 23.59
CA ASP A 75 -17.63 -0.56 22.41
C ASP A 75 -16.90 0.30 21.34
N PRO A 76 -15.70 -0.12 20.86
CA PRO A 76 -14.95 0.67 19.90
C PRO A 76 -15.62 0.71 18.53
N LEU A 77 -15.47 1.84 17.84
CA LEU A 77 -15.90 2.05 16.46
C LEU A 77 -14.68 2.23 15.56
N VAL A 78 -14.72 1.58 14.40
CA VAL A 78 -13.71 1.74 13.34
C VAL A 78 -14.31 2.61 12.24
N VAL A 79 -13.65 3.72 11.92
CA VAL A 79 -14.13 4.69 10.93
C VAL A 79 -13.12 4.76 9.78
N SER A 80 -13.62 4.58 8.55
CA SER A 80 -12.80 4.83 7.36
C SER A 80 -12.72 6.33 7.09
N PRO A 81 -11.53 6.91 6.87
CA PRO A 81 -11.39 8.34 6.58
C PRO A 81 -11.97 8.74 5.21
N ASP A 82 -12.04 7.79 4.27
CA ASP A 82 -12.60 7.98 2.93
C ASP A 82 -13.14 6.66 2.35
N MET A 83 -13.63 6.68 1.11
CA MET A 83 -14.15 5.47 0.44
C MET A 83 -13.07 4.46 0.05
N TYR A 84 -11.83 4.90 -0.18
CA TYR A 84 -10.73 4.05 -0.64
C TYR A 84 -10.19 3.16 0.48
N TRP A 85 -10.32 3.60 1.74
CA TRP A 85 -9.91 2.81 2.91
C TRP A 85 -11.01 1.91 3.48
N LYS A 86 -12.22 1.92 2.89
CA LYS A 86 -13.38 1.17 3.41
C LYS A 86 -13.06 -0.30 3.68
N TYR A 87 -12.49 -1.01 2.70
CA TYR A 87 -12.19 -2.44 2.85
C TYR A 87 -11.14 -2.72 3.93
N LYS A 88 -10.14 -1.85 4.08
CA LYS A 88 -9.14 -1.98 5.14
C LYS A 88 -9.73 -1.69 6.52
N ALA A 89 -10.66 -0.74 6.62
CA ALA A 89 -11.41 -0.49 7.85
C ALA A 89 -12.29 -1.70 8.22
N GLU A 90 -12.98 -2.31 7.24
CA GLU A 90 -13.74 -3.54 7.44
C GLU A 90 -12.86 -4.73 7.86
N GLU A 91 -11.66 -4.86 7.28
CA GLU A 91 -10.68 -5.88 7.67
C GLU A 91 -10.14 -5.64 9.08
N PHE A 92 -9.83 -4.38 9.43
CA PHE A 92 -9.39 -4.00 10.76
C PHE A 92 -10.45 -4.25 11.84
N ALA A 93 -11.73 -4.07 11.50
CA ALA A 93 -12.85 -4.25 12.43
C ALA A 93 -13.15 -5.71 12.80
N LYS A 94 -12.53 -6.69 12.13
CA LYS A 94 -12.68 -8.13 12.41
C LYS A 94 -11.79 -8.57 13.57
#